data_AF-A0A6B3CAK2-F1
#
_entry.id   AF-A0A6B3CAK2-F1
#
_cell.length_a   1.000
_cell.length_b   1.000
_cell.length_c   1.000
_cell.angle_alpha   90.00
_cell.angle_beta   90.00
_cell.angle_gamma   90.00
#
_symmetry.space_group_name_H-M   'P 1'
#
loop_
_entity.id
_entity.type
_entity.pdbx_description
1 polymer ?
#
loop_
_entity_poly.entity_id
_entity_poly.type
_entity_poly.pdbx_seq_one_letter_code
_entity_poly.pdbx_strand_id
1 'polypeptide(L)'
;TFVMSTQNVMFGEAAFVGTDNFERLWRDRIFWQAMYNSARYMVLTLVILIPVPLLLAVVINSRLGSPRLKNLFKASMFIPALTSVVVAGIIFRLMFAETSTGLVNQVIAWFGADPVRWLRTDVGGLVALLA
;
A
#
# COMPACT_ATOMS: atom_id res chain seq x y z
N THR A 1 19.79 9.13 17.80
CA THR A 1 19.42 9.23 16.38
C THR A 1 19.98 10.48 15.71
N PHE A 2 19.78 11.68 16.25
CA PHE A 2 20.33 12.93 15.67
C PHE A 2 21.87 12.96 15.57
N VAL A 3 22.56 12.47 16.61
CA VAL A 3 24.03 12.37 16.61
C VAL A 3 24.55 11.41 15.52
N MET A 4 23.82 10.34 15.22
CA MET A 4 24.19 9.38 14.17
C MET A 4 24.00 9.96 12.77
N SER A 5 23.00 10.84 12.55
CA SER A 5 22.82 11.49 11.25
C SER A 5 23.97 12.45 10.88
N THR A 6 24.69 12.96 11.88
CA THR A 6 25.86 13.83 11.71
C THR A 6 27.19 13.07 11.75
N GLN A 7 27.15 11.74 11.84
CA GLN A 7 28.32 10.88 11.91
C GLN A 7 28.42 10.00 10.66
N ASN A 8 29.64 9.73 10.22
CA ASN A 8 29.97 8.71 9.25
C ASN A 8 30.53 7.53 10.04
N VAL A 9 29.76 6.45 10.12
CA VAL A 9 30.15 5.26 10.85
C VAL A 9 30.71 4.27 9.84
N MET A 10 32.04 4.14 9.81
CA MET A 10 32.73 3.15 9.01
C MET A 10 33.56 2.27 9.95
N PHE A 11 33.30 0.96 9.93
CA PHE A 11 34.08 -0.06 10.65
C PHE A 11 34.34 0.22 12.15
N GLY A 12 33.34 0.73 12.87
CA GLY A 12 33.43 0.96 14.32
C GLY A 12 34.03 2.32 14.73
N GLU A 13 34.50 3.11 13.79
CA GLU A 13 34.86 4.51 14.02
C GLU A 13 33.75 5.44 13.52
N ALA A 14 33.27 6.31 14.41
CA ALA A 14 32.26 7.31 14.10
C ALA A 14 32.94 8.67 13.92
N ALA A 15 33.20 9.06 12.67
CA ALA A 15 33.73 10.38 12.36
C ALA A 15 32.58 11.40 12.32
N PHE A 16 32.70 12.52 13.02
CA PHE A 16 31.71 13.60 12.93
C PHE A 16 31.88 14.35 11.60
N VAL A 17 30.85 14.28 10.75
CA VAL A 17 30.82 14.88 9.39
C VAL A 17 29.89 16.09 9.32
N GLY A 18 29.29 16.51 10.43
CA GLY A 18 28.38 17.66 10.45
C GLY A 18 27.19 17.46 9.50
N THR A 19 27.06 18.33 8.48
CA THR A 19 25.92 18.35 7.55
C THR A 19 26.14 17.62 6.23
N ASP A 20 27.32 17.05 5.99
CA ASP A 20 27.67 16.42 4.69
C ASP A 20 26.68 15.33 4.28
N ASN A 21 26.14 14.57 5.22
CA ASN A 21 25.14 13.54 4.96
C ASN A 21 23.84 14.12 4.39
N PHE A 22 23.41 15.29 4.87
CA PHE A 22 22.21 15.96 4.38
C PHE A 22 22.44 16.59 3.01
N GLU A 23 23.61 17.16 2.75
CA GLU A 23 23.94 17.70 1.44
C GLU A 23 24.06 16.61 0.37
N ARG A 24 24.63 15.45 0.73
CA ARG A 24 24.65 14.25 -0.13
C ARG A 24 23.24 13.75 -0.43
N LEU A 25 22.38 13.64 0.59
CA LEU A 25 21.00 13.21 0.44
C LEU A 25 20.19 14.18 -0.43
N TRP A 26 20.41 15.49 -0.26
CA TRP A 26 19.74 16.53 -1.03
C TRP A 26 20.08 16.49 -2.52
N ARG A 27 21.29 16.07 -2.88
CA ARG A 27 21.72 15.93 -4.28
C ARG A 27 21.41 14.56 -4.88
N ASP A 28 20.93 13.61 -4.07
CA ASP A 28 20.62 12.26 -4.52
C ASP A 28 19.27 12.21 -5.24
N ARG A 29 19.30 11.91 -6.53
CA ARG A 29 18.11 11.76 -7.37
C ARG A 29 17.22 10.60 -6.91
N ILE A 30 17.80 9.54 -6.37
CA ILE A 30 17.06 8.36 -5.89
C ILE A 30 16.24 8.74 -4.66
N PHE A 31 16.78 9.58 -3.76
CA PHE A 31 16.06 10.07 -2.58
C PHE A 31 14.80 10.85 -2.98
N TRP A 32 14.93 11.80 -3.91
CA TRP A 32 13.79 12.57 -4.40
C TRP A 32 12.77 11.71 -5.13
N GLN A 33 13.22 10.71 -5.90
CA GLN A 33 12.33 9.78 -6.58
C GLN A 33 11.56 8.91 -5.57
N ALA A 34 12.23 8.39 -4.54
CA ALA A 34 11.59 7.63 -3.48
C ALA A 34 10.58 8.48 -2.69
N MET A 35 10.92 9.72 -2.38
CA MET A 35 10.00 10.65 -1.71
C MET A 35 8.79 10.99 -2.57
N TYR A 36 8.98 11.23 -3.88
CA TYR A 36 7.88 11.45 -4.81
C TYR A 36 6.96 10.23 -4.93
N ASN A 37 7.52 9.03 -5.05
CA ASN A 37 6.74 7.80 -5.10
C ASN A 37 5.96 7.58 -3.80
N SER A 38 6.56 7.87 -2.65
CA SER A 38 5.91 7.75 -1.33
C SER A 38 4.78 8.76 -1.18
N ALA A 39 5.01 10.02 -1.58
CA ALA A 39 3.99 11.06 -1.56
C ALA A 39 2.84 10.74 -2.53
N ARG A 40 3.15 10.26 -3.73
CA ARG A 40 2.17 9.83 -4.73
C ARG A 40 1.33 8.67 -4.19
N TYR A 41 1.96 7.66 -3.60
CA TYR A 41 1.26 6.55 -2.97
C TYR A 41 0.32 7.06 -1.86
N MET A 42 0.84 7.86 -0.92
CA MET A 42 0.05 8.44 0.17
C MET A 42 -1.18 9.20 -0.33
N VAL A 43 -1.02 10.08 -1.33
CA VAL A 43 -2.13 10.86 -1.89
C VAL A 43 -3.17 9.94 -2.55
N LEU A 44 -2.73 8.97 -3.35
CA LEU A 44 -3.64 8.02 -3.99
C LEU A 44 -4.40 7.18 -2.96
N THR A 45 -3.72 6.68 -1.93
CA THR A 45 -4.34 5.94 -0.84
C THR A 45 -5.40 6.80 -0.15
N LEU A 46 -5.10 8.05 0.21
CA LEU A 46 -6.05 8.93 0.88
C LEU A 46 -7.27 9.24 0.01
N VAL A 47 -7.07 9.50 -1.28
CA VAL A 47 -8.15 9.79 -2.23
C VAL A 47 -9.06 8.58 -2.41
N ILE A 48 -8.62 7.35 -2.17
CA ILE A 48 -9.45 6.15 -2.27
C ILE A 48 -10.06 5.80 -0.90
N LEU A 49 -9.25 5.75 0.16
CA LEU A 49 -9.66 5.32 1.49
C LEU A 49 -10.62 6.28 2.20
N ILE A 50 -10.70 7.55 1.80
CA ILE A 50 -11.62 8.50 2.43
C ILE A 50 -13.02 8.45 1.78
N PRO A 51 -13.18 8.67 0.46
CA PRO A 51 -14.51 8.73 -0.13
C PRO A 51 -15.18 7.36 -0.24
N VAL A 52 -14.45 6.26 -0.45
CA VAL A 52 -15.08 4.94 -0.63
C VAL A 52 -15.83 4.49 0.64
N PRO A 53 -15.22 4.50 1.85
CA PRO A 53 -15.93 4.17 3.07
C PRO A 53 -16.99 5.21 3.42
N LEU A 54 -16.76 6.49 3.11
CA LEU A 54 -17.76 7.54 3.36
C LEU A 54 -19.01 7.34 2.51
N LEU A 55 -18.85 7.05 1.21
CA LEU A 55 -19.96 6.74 0.31
C LEU A 55 -20.70 5.49 0.77
N LEU A 56 -19.96 4.42 1.12
CA LEU A 56 -20.56 3.20 1.68
C LEU A 56 -21.32 3.49 2.99
N ALA A 57 -20.77 4.31 3.88
CA ALA A 57 -21.43 4.70 5.13
C ALA A 57 -22.72 5.50 4.86
N VAL A 58 -22.70 6.43 3.91
CA VAL A 58 -23.91 7.19 3.51
C VAL A 58 -24.96 6.26 2.90
N VAL A 59 -24.57 5.33 2.03
CA VAL A 59 -25.49 4.35 1.42
C VAL A 59 -26.12 3.45 2.49
N ILE A 60 -25.33 2.92 3.43
CA ILE A 60 -25.82 2.06 4.52
C ILE A 60 -26.71 2.87 5.49
N ASN A 61 -26.37 4.13 5.78
CA ASN A 61 -27.14 4.97 6.67
C ASN A 61 -28.43 5.52 6.01
N SER A 62 -28.48 5.59 4.68
CA SER A 62 -29.67 6.03 3.95
C SER A 62 -30.89 5.14 4.24
N ARG A 63 -32.10 5.72 4.15
CA ARG A 63 -33.36 4.99 4.43
C ARG A 63 -33.71 3.94 3.36
N LEU A 64 -32.87 3.74 2.33
CA LEU A 64 -33.15 2.87 1.17
C LEU A 64 -32.86 1.38 1.40
N GLY A 65 -32.15 0.99 2.47
CA GLY A 65 -31.74 -0.40 2.70
C GLY A 65 -32.53 -1.14 3.79
N SER A 66 -32.85 -2.43 3.56
CA SER A 66 -33.46 -3.32 4.55
C SER A 66 -32.57 -3.45 5.80
N PRO A 67 -33.10 -3.41 7.05
CA PRO A 67 -32.30 -3.42 8.29
C PRO A 67 -31.31 -4.58 8.41
N ARG A 68 -31.66 -5.75 7.85
CA ARG A 68 -30.81 -6.95 7.85
C ARG A 68 -29.56 -6.78 6.98
N LEU A 69 -29.70 -6.11 5.84
CA LEU A 69 -28.59 -5.86 4.92
C LEU A 69 -27.59 -4.89 5.54
N LYS A 70 -28.05 -3.87 6.25
CA LYS A 70 -27.21 -2.92 6.99
C LYS A 70 -26.36 -3.60 8.07
N ASN A 71 -26.94 -4.53 8.82
CA ASN A 71 -26.23 -5.28 9.85
C ASN A 71 -25.19 -6.25 9.26
N LEU A 72 -25.49 -6.91 8.13
CA LEU A 72 -24.54 -7.75 7.40
C LEU A 72 -23.35 -6.95 6.86
N PHE A 73 -23.60 -5.79 6.23
CA PHE A 73 -22.52 -4.93 5.73
C PHE A 73 -21.61 -4.43 6.85
N LYS A 74 -22.20 -3.97 7.98
CA LYS A 74 -21.42 -3.59 9.17
C LYS A 74 -20.55 -4.74 9.65
N ALA A 75 -21.13 -5.94 9.84
CA ALA A 75 -20.38 -7.11 10.28
C ALA A 75 -19.23 -7.46 9.32
N SER A 76 -19.47 -7.45 8.00
CA SER A 76 -18.44 -7.75 7.00
C SER A 76 -17.26 -6.77 7.00
N MET A 77 -17.50 -5.49 7.32
CA MET A 77 -16.43 -4.49 7.45
C MET A 77 -15.58 -4.69 8.69
N PHE A 78 -16.12 -5.33 9.74
CA PHE A 78 -15.36 -5.64 10.96
C PHE A 78 -14.54 -6.93 10.86
N ILE A 79 -14.96 -7.90 10.03
CA ILE A 79 -14.23 -9.18 9.85
C ILE A 79 -12.75 -8.97 9.48
N PRO A 80 -12.38 -8.18 8.46
CA PRO A 80 -10.97 -8.02 8.10
C PRO A 80 -10.16 -7.28 9.17
N ALA A 81 -10.78 -6.36 9.92
CA ALA A 81 -10.13 -5.68 11.03
C ALA A 81 -9.79 -6.62 12.20
N LEU A 82 -10.49 -7.75 12.32
CA LEU A 82 -10.22 -8.79 13.31
C LEU A 82 -9.14 -9.79 12.84
N THR A 83 -8.82 -9.84 11.55
CA THR A 83 -7.77 -10.72 11.02
C THR A 83 -6.38 -10.14 11.27
N SER A 84 -5.42 -11.01 11.62
CA SER A 84 -4.02 -10.60 11.83
C SER A 84 -3.43 -10.04 10.54
N VAL A 85 -2.70 -8.91 10.65
CA VAL A 85 -2.00 -8.25 9.55
C VAL A 85 -1.09 -9.22 8.79
N VAL A 86 -0.46 -10.16 9.50
CA VAL A 86 0.42 -11.16 8.88
C VAL A 86 -0.37 -12.12 7.98
N VAL A 87 -1.53 -12.58 8.43
CA VAL A 87 -2.39 -13.49 7.66
C VAL A 87 -2.97 -12.78 6.44
N ALA A 88 -3.45 -11.54 6.64
CA ALA A 88 -3.94 -10.70 5.54
C ALA A 88 -2.84 -10.48 4.48
N GLY A 89 -1.61 -10.18 4.90
CA GLY A 89 -0.47 -10.01 3.99
C GLY A 89 -0.10 -11.29 3.23
N ILE A 90 -0.21 -12.47 3.86
CA ILE A 90 0.01 -13.75 3.19
C ILE A 90 -1.07 -14.01 2.14
N ILE A 91 -2.35 -13.82 2.48
CA ILE A 91 -3.47 -13.97 1.54
C ILE A 91 -3.30 -13.01 0.38
N PHE A 92 -2.96 -11.76 0.66
CA PHE A 92 -2.74 -10.73 -0.34
C PHE A 92 -1.60 -11.09 -1.30
N ARG A 93 -0.47 -11.55 -0.77
CA ARG A 93 0.66 -12.06 -1.56
C ARG A 93 0.26 -13.23 -2.45
N LEU A 94 -0.59 -14.13 -1.97
CA LEU A 94 -1.10 -15.27 -2.75
C LEU A 94 -2.08 -14.83 -3.84
N MET A 95 -2.91 -13.82 -3.56
CA MET A 95 -3.86 -13.24 -4.52
C MET A 95 -3.14 -12.55 -5.69
N PHE A 96 -2.10 -11.76 -5.39
CA PHE A 96 -1.28 -11.03 -6.36
C PHE A 96 -0.04 -11.82 -6.83
N ALA A 97 -0.01 -13.14 -6.62
CA ALA A 97 1.10 -13.98 -7.08
C ALA A 97 1.28 -13.85 -8.60
N GLU A 98 2.54 -13.79 -9.06
CA GLU A 98 2.88 -13.64 -10.49
C GLU A 98 2.44 -14.83 -11.36
N THR A 99 2.10 -15.96 -10.74
CA THR A 99 1.68 -17.18 -11.43
C THR A 99 0.27 -17.02 -12.00
N SER A 100 -0.05 -17.71 -13.10
CA SER A 100 -1.42 -17.79 -13.68
C SER A 100 -2.46 -18.36 -12.70
N THR A 101 -2.02 -18.99 -11.62
CA THR A 101 -2.85 -19.47 -10.52
C THR A 101 -3.15 -18.42 -9.45
N GLY A 102 -2.54 -17.22 -9.50
CA GLY A 102 -2.90 -16.11 -8.61
C GLY A 102 -4.35 -15.70 -8.80
N LEU A 103 -5.10 -15.54 -7.72
CA LEU A 103 -6.55 -15.32 -7.75
C LEU A 103 -6.93 -14.11 -8.63
N VAL A 104 -6.14 -13.04 -8.57
CA VAL A 104 -6.38 -11.82 -9.36
C VAL A 104 -6.12 -12.08 -10.85
N ASN A 105 -5.04 -12.81 -11.19
CA ASN A 105 -4.73 -13.17 -12.57
C ASN A 105 -5.76 -14.14 -13.17
N GLN A 106 -6.35 -15.04 -12.36
CA GLN A 106 -7.45 -15.89 -12.81
C GLN A 106 -8.71 -15.08 -13.16
N VAL A 107 -9.05 -14.09 -12.33
CA VAL A 107 -10.19 -13.19 -12.61
C VAL A 107 -9.92 -12.38 -13.88
N ILE A 108 -8.72 -11.86 -14.09
CA ILE A 108 -8.34 -11.14 -15.32
C ILE A 108 -8.39 -12.06 -16.54
N ALA A 109 -7.95 -13.31 -16.42
CA ALA A 109 -8.03 -14.30 -17.48
C ALA A 109 -9.50 -14.64 -17.84
N TRP A 110 -10.44 -14.61 -16.88
CA TRP A 110 -11.87 -14.75 -17.18
C TRP A 110 -12.42 -13.60 -18.02
N PHE A 111 -11.85 -12.40 -17.90
CA PHE A 111 -12.15 -11.26 -18.77
C PHE A 111 -11.32 -11.25 -20.08
N GLY A 112 -10.53 -12.29 -20.34
CA GLY A 112 -9.79 -12.48 -21.59
C GLY A 112 -8.46 -11.72 -21.70
N ALA A 113 -7.93 -11.21 -20.59
CA ALA A 113 -6.66 -10.48 -20.58
C ALA A 113 -5.48 -11.36 -20.12
N ASP A 114 -4.28 -11.05 -20.62
CA ASP A 114 -3.06 -11.76 -20.30
C ASP A 114 -2.65 -11.59 -18.82
N PRO A 115 -2.02 -12.61 -18.19
CA PRO A 115 -1.62 -12.55 -16.80
C PRO A 115 -0.60 -11.43 -16.54
N VAL A 116 -0.92 -10.55 -15.61
CA VAL A 116 -0.09 -9.38 -15.27
C VAL A 116 0.93 -9.75 -14.20
N ARG A 117 2.18 -9.34 -14.42
CA ARG A 117 3.28 -9.51 -13.45
C ARG A 117 3.29 -8.33 -12.47
N TRP A 118 2.43 -8.39 -11.47
CA TRP A 118 2.18 -7.30 -10.51
C TRP A 118 3.44 -6.76 -9.85
N LEU A 119 4.32 -7.62 -9.33
CA LEU A 119 5.51 -7.19 -8.59
C LEU A 119 6.67 -6.72 -9.48
N ARG A 120 6.62 -6.98 -10.79
CA ARG A 120 7.72 -6.72 -11.72
C ARG A 120 7.51 -5.50 -12.62
N THR A 121 6.40 -4.78 -12.41
CA THR A 121 5.98 -3.64 -13.23
C THR A 121 5.69 -2.46 -12.33
N ASP A 122 6.22 -1.26 -12.63
CA ASP A 122 6.04 -0.05 -11.79
C ASP A 122 4.56 0.26 -11.49
N VAL A 123 3.70 0.09 -12.50
CA VAL A 123 2.26 0.32 -12.37
C VAL A 123 1.57 -0.83 -11.63
N GLY A 124 1.99 -2.07 -11.88
CA GLY A 124 1.47 -3.26 -11.21
C GLY A 124 1.77 -3.26 -9.71
N GLY A 125 2.95 -2.78 -9.32
CA GLY A 125 3.37 -2.66 -7.93
C GLY A 125 2.58 -1.60 -7.18
N LEU A 126 2.33 -0.45 -7.81
CA LEU A 126 1.47 0.59 -7.23
C LEU A 126 0.02 0.13 -7.06
N VAL A 127 -0.53 -0.59 -8.05
CA VAL A 127 -1.90 -1.14 -7.95
C VAL A 127 -1.99 -2.21 -6.88
N ALA A 128 -1.00 -3.10 -6.77
CA ALA A 128 -0.95 -4.09 -5.71
C ALA A 128 -0.76 -3.45 -4.32
N LEU A 129 -0.12 -2.29 -4.20
CA LEU A 129 -0.02 -1.61 -2.89
C LEU A 129 -1.29 -0.83 -2.52
N LEU A 130 -2.08 -0.41 -3.50
CA LEU A 130 -3.30 0.38 -3.30
C LEU A 130 -4.57 -0.46 -3.10
N ALA A 131 -4.55 -1.74 -3.48
CA ALA A 131 -5.66 -2.68 -3.33
C ALA A 131 -5.73 -3.25 -1.91
#